data_AF-A0AA96CU26-F1
#
_entry.id   AF-A0AA96CU26-F1
#
_cell.length_a   1.000
_cell.length_b   1.000
_cell.length_c   1.000
_cell.angle_alpha   90.00
_cell.angle_beta   90.00
_cell.angle_gamma   90.00
#
_symmetry.space_group_name_H-M   'P 1'
#
loop_
_entity.id
_entity.type
_entity.pdbx_description
1 polymer ?
#
loop_
_entity_poly.entity_id
_entity_poly.type
_entity_poly.pdbx_seq_one_letter_code
_entity_poly.pdbx_strand_id
1 'polypeptide(L)'
;MNKFGIKDLNVFKLVLIRRAVSTISSQNQEKMKTIENVLLFLIVLTTTIVLTKSIFSDVIKNFLSIFYPLVIVLFYIALTYFKKYKNIYEDTRAISEGLRVQIAWNIAKINQSVAMNYLSRQKDELNWIRSSLRALNIFSLNDSIRDLEKVNNYWIEEQIMYFTKSINKYSKIYSKSVDTTNMLFVTFVSLYFSFSIFTYQVDNLGDIEKIYLAIPLILLAFFKSKQLFDGYDKIIKQYEISLDSFKRAKELLSKEKTDKNEVLKKLGQEALFENSFWTILRREKNYKTPSL
;
A
#
# COMPACT_ATOMS: atom_id res chain seq x y z
N MET A 1 6.87 -6.93 -32.00
CA MET A 1 6.50 -5.86 -32.96
C MET A 1 5.00 -5.56 -33.07
N ASN A 2 4.04 -6.32 -32.49
CA ASN A 2 2.61 -6.14 -32.84
C ASN A 2 1.57 -5.93 -31.72
N LYS A 3 1.92 -5.85 -30.42
CA LYS A 3 0.87 -5.70 -29.38
C LYS A 3 0.42 -4.25 -29.10
N PHE A 4 1.19 -3.25 -29.57
CA PHE A 4 0.90 -1.85 -29.26
C PHE A 4 0.69 -0.93 -30.47
N GLY A 5 0.93 -1.38 -31.71
CA GLY A 5 0.72 -0.57 -32.92
C GLY A 5 1.35 0.83 -32.87
N ILE A 6 2.41 1.04 -32.08
CA ILE A 6 3.04 2.35 -31.89
C ILE A 6 4.14 2.47 -32.93
N LYS A 7 3.90 3.25 -33.98
CA LYS A 7 4.93 3.58 -34.99
C LYS A 7 5.96 4.59 -34.47
N ASP A 8 5.63 5.30 -33.40
CA ASP A 8 6.51 6.28 -32.77
C ASP A 8 7.51 5.62 -31.81
N LEU A 9 8.79 5.71 -32.19
CA LEU A 9 9.94 5.19 -31.46
C LEU A 9 10.05 5.79 -30.05
N ASN A 10 9.62 7.03 -29.83
CA ASN A 10 9.74 7.70 -28.54
C ASN A 10 8.70 7.19 -27.54
N VAL A 11 7.44 7.07 -27.95
CA VAL A 11 6.41 6.43 -27.11
C VAL A 11 6.77 4.97 -26.83
N PHE A 12 7.34 4.24 -27.79
CA PHE A 12 7.81 2.88 -27.57
C PHE A 12 8.93 2.79 -26.50
N LYS A 13 9.92 3.69 -26.55
CA LYS A 13 10.97 3.79 -25.52
C LYS A 13 10.37 4.03 -24.13
N LEU A 14 9.41 4.96 -24.01
CA LEU A 14 8.74 5.23 -22.73
C LEU A 14 7.97 4.02 -22.19
N VAL A 15 7.30 3.26 -23.06
CA VAL A 15 6.62 2.01 -22.66
C VAL A 15 7.62 0.98 -22.14
N LEU A 16 8.78 0.81 -22.79
CA LEU A 16 9.83 -0.10 -22.32
C LEU A 16 10.40 0.33 -20.96
N ILE A 17 10.70 1.62 -20.81
CA ILE A 17 11.21 2.18 -19.55
C ILE A 17 10.18 1.99 -18.44
N ARG A 18 8.89 2.29 -18.70
CA ARG A 18 7.82 2.05 -17.73
C ARG A 18 7.78 0.59 -17.29
N ARG A 19 7.86 -0.35 -18.24
CA ARG A 19 7.84 -1.79 -17.94
C ARG A 19 9.05 -2.23 -17.11
N ALA A 20 10.24 -1.69 -17.41
CA ALA A 20 11.43 -1.95 -16.63
C ALA A 20 11.26 -1.44 -15.18
N VAL A 21 10.83 -0.19 -15.02
CA VAL A 21 10.59 0.43 -13.71
C VAL A 21 9.50 -0.32 -12.93
N SER A 22 8.41 -0.75 -13.58
CA SER A 22 7.36 -1.54 -12.91
C SER A 22 7.87 -2.90 -12.46
N THR A 23 8.78 -3.53 -13.20
CA THR A 23 9.40 -4.81 -12.84
C THR A 23 10.32 -4.65 -11.62
N ILE A 24 11.09 -3.55 -11.56
CA ILE A 24 11.91 -3.22 -10.39
C ILE A 24 11.00 -2.99 -9.18
N SER A 25 9.88 -2.28 -9.38
CA SER A 25 8.89 -2.07 -8.33
C SER A 25 8.35 -3.40 -7.79
N SER A 26 7.91 -4.33 -8.65
CA SER A 26 7.38 -5.62 -8.21
C SER A 26 8.43 -6.47 -7.47
N GLN A 27 9.67 -6.51 -7.96
CA GLN A 27 10.75 -7.24 -7.29
C GLN A 27 11.05 -6.72 -5.88
N ASN A 28 11.06 -5.39 -5.71
CA ASN A 28 11.28 -4.79 -4.39
C ASN A 28 10.07 -4.95 -3.47
N GLN A 29 8.85 -5.00 -4.03
CA GLN A 29 7.65 -5.34 -3.28
C GLN A 29 7.73 -6.76 -2.70
N GLU A 30 8.21 -7.73 -3.48
CA GLU A 30 8.39 -9.11 -3.01
C GLU A 30 9.44 -9.19 -1.90
N LYS A 31 10.61 -8.56 -2.08
CA LYS A 31 11.64 -8.49 -1.03
C LYS A 31 11.12 -7.86 0.26
N MET A 32 10.37 -6.77 0.13
CA MET A 32 9.73 -6.10 1.27
C MET A 32 8.79 -7.06 2.02
N LYS A 33 7.94 -7.81 1.31
CA LYS A 33 7.04 -8.82 1.92
C LYS A 33 7.79 -9.98 2.57
N THR A 34 8.89 -10.43 1.98
CA THR A 34 9.73 -11.47 2.59
C THR A 34 10.27 -10.99 3.93
N ILE A 35 10.73 -9.74 4.00
CA ILE A 35 11.24 -9.17 5.26
C ILE A 35 10.11 -8.93 6.26
N GLU A 36 8.92 -8.52 5.81
CA GLU A 36 7.74 -8.43 6.65
C GLU A 36 7.43 -9.77 7.33
N ASN A 37 7.50 -10.88 6.58
CA ASN A 37 7.34 -12.22 7.14
C ASN A 37 8.46 -12.59 8.14
N VAL A 38 9.71 -12.17 7.89
CA VAL A 38 10.81 -12.36 8.84
C VAL A 38 10.57 -11.56 10.13
N LEU A 39 10.12 -10.31 10.04
CA LEU A 39 9.78 -9.50 11.21
C LEU A 39 8.65 -10.15 12.03
N LEU A 40 7.61 -10.64 11.37
CA LEU A 40 6.52 -11.39 12.03
C LEU A 40 7.04 -12.66 12.70
N PHE A 41 7.92 -13.41 12.02
CA PHE A 41 8.55 -14.60 12.60
C PHE A 41 9.35 -14.26 13.86
N LEU A 42 10.14 -13.17 13.85
CA LEU A 42 10.90 -12.73 15.01
C LEU A 42 9.96 -12.34 16.17
N ILE A 43 8.85 -11.65 15.91
CA ILE A 43 7.85 -11.32 16.94
C ILE A 43 7.26 -12.59 17.55
N VAL A 44 6.85 -13.56 16.71
CA VAL A 44 6.33 -14.84 17.20
C VAL A 44 7.39 -15.57 18.03
N LEU A 45 8.63 -15.64 17.55
CA LEU A 45 9.74 -16.26 18.26
C LEU A 45 9.97 -15.61 19.64
N THR A 46 9.99 -14.27 19.73
CA THR A 46 10.12 -13.58 21.03
C THR A 46 8.97 -13.89 21.97
N THR A 47 7.74 -13.93 21.45
CA THR A 47 6.55 -14.27 22.24
C THR A 47 6.64 -15.71 22.75
N THR A 48 7.06 -16.65 21.91
CA THR A 48 7.28 -18.04 22.31
C THR A 48 8.36 -18.15 23.38
N ILE A 49 9.50 -17.47 23.23
CA ILE A 49 10.57 -17.47 24.26
C ILE A 49 10.03 -16.96 25.60
N VAL A 50 9.25 -15.87 25.60
CA VAL A 50 8.63 -15.31 26.81
C VAL A 50 7.67 -16.31 27.45
N LEU A 51 6.82 -16.97 26.67
CA LEU A 51 5.88 -17.98 27.16
C LEU A 51 6.62 -19.21 27.73
N THR A 52 7.64 -19.70 27.05
CA THR A 52 8.47 -20.81 27.52
C THR A 52 9.15 -20.46 28.84
N LYS A 53 9.70 -19.25 29.00
CA LYS A 53 10.30 -18.83 30.28
C LYS A 53 9.34 -18.87 31.46
N SER A 54 8.03 -18.75 31.25
CA SER A 54 7.02 -18.84 32.31
C SER A 54 6.90 -20.26 32.90
N ILE A 55 7.21 -21.29 32.12
CA ILE A 55 6.90 -22.70 32.44
C ILE A 55 8.12 -23.43 33.04
N PHE A 56 9.34 -23.08 32.61
CA PHE A 56 10.53 -23.86 32.92
C PHE A 56 11.31 -23.37 34.15
N SER A 57 12.26 -24.18 34.63
CA SER A 57 13.13 -23.86 35.77
C SER A 57 14.07 -22.68 35.51
N ASP A 58 14.62 -22.08 36.56
CA ASP A 58 15.44 -20.86 36.47
C ASP A 58 16.72 -21.03 35.64
N VAL A 59 17.28 -22.24 35.60
CA VAL A 59 18.43 -22.58 34.73
C VAL A 59 18.06 -22.40 33.25
N ILE A 60 16.90 -22.91 32.84
CA ILE A 60 16.40 -22.80 31.46
C ILE A 60 16.01 -21.35 31.14
N LYS A 61 15.47 -20.60 32.11
CA LYS A 61 15.16 -19.17 31.94
C LYS A 61 16.41 -18.32 31.64
N ASN A 62 17.51 -18.59 32.35
CA ASN A 62 18.77 -17.87 32.14
C ASN A 62 19.36 -18.18 30.76
N PHE A 63 19.34 -19.46 30.35
CA PHE A 63 19.76 -19.87 29.01
C PHE A 63 18.95 -19.17 27.90
N LEU A 64 17.61 -19.14 28.02
CA LEU A 64 16.73 -18.49 27.05
C LEU A 64 16.97 -16.97 26.94
N SER A 65 17.48 -16.34 27.98
CA SER A 65 17.72 -14.89 28.00
C SER A 65 18.86 -14.45 27.07
N ILE A 66 19.77 -15.37 26.73
CA ILE A 66 20.88 -15.12 25.82
C ILE A 66 20.38 -14.84 24.38
N PHE A 67 19.18 -15.30 24.01
CA PHE A 67 18.63 -15.09 22.67
C PHE A 67 18.04 -13.69 22.46
N TYR A 68 17.70 -12.94 23.51
CA TYR A 68 17.14 -11.58 23.36
C TYR A 68 18.05 -10.61 22.59
N PRO A 69 19.35 -10.44 22.91
CA PRO A 69 20.22 -9.56 22.15
C PRO A 69 20.33 -9.99 20.68
N LEU A 70 20.37 -11.29 20.39
CA LEU A 70 20.39 -11.80 19.02
C LEU A 70 19.12 -11.40 18.25
N VAL A 71 17.95 -11.59 18.85
CA VAL A 71 16.68 -11.22 18.21
C VAL A 71 16.57 -9.71 18.00
N ILE A 72 17.02 -8.90 18.95
CA ILE A 72 17.06 -7.43 18.81
C ILE A 72 17.94 -7.02 17.63
N VAL A 73 19.13 -7.59 17.49
CA VAL A 73 20.04 -7.30 16.36
C VAL A 73 19.40 -7.72 15.03
N LEU A 74 18.84 -8.93 14.95
CA LEU A 74 18.16 -9.40 13.74
C LEU A 74 16.94 -8.53 13.38
N PHE A 75 16.19 -8.10 14.38
CA PHE A 75 15.03 -7.23 14.20
C PHE A 75 15.44 -5.85 13.67
N TYR A 76 16.50 -5.26 14.24
CA TYR A 76 17.06 -4.00 13.75
C TYR A 76 17.51 -4.12 12.29
N ILE A 77 18.27 -5.17 11.95
CA ILE A 77 18.71 -5.41 10.57
C ILE A 77 17.50 -5.56 9.65
N ALA A 78 16.52 -6.40 10.00
CA ALA A 78 15.32 -6.60 9.21
C ALA A 78 14.54 -5.28 8.98
N LEU A 79 14.40 -4.42 9.99
CA LEU A 79 13.77 -3.11 9.86
C LEU A 79 14.50 -2.19 8.88
N THR A 80 15.84 -2.15 8.91
CA THR A 80 16.62 -1.32 7.99
C THR A 80 16.42 -1.75 6.54
N TYR A 81 16.43 -3.06 6.26
CA TYR A 81 16.15 -3.58 4.93
C TYR A 81 14.70 -3.38 4.52
N PHE A 82 13.74 -3.56 5.44
CA PHE A 82 12.32 -3.29 5.17
C PHE A 82 12.13 -1.85 4.69
N LYS A 83 12.68 -0.87 5.43
CA LYS A 83 12.61 0.55 5.08
C LYS A 83 13.25 0.82 3.72
N LYS A 84 14.42 0.23 3.45
CA LYS A 84 15.13 0.36 2.17
C LYS A 84 14.28 -0.11 0.99
N TYR A 85 13.77 -1.34 1.04
CA TYR A 85 13.00 -1.91 -0.07
C TYR A 85 11.63 -1.24 -0.23
N LYS A 86 10.99 -0.84 0.88
CA LYS A 86 9.76 -0.05 0.85
C LYS A 86 9.96 1.27 0.11
N ASN A 87 11.02 2.02 0.42
CA ASN A 87 11.29 3.29 -0.26
C ASN A 87 11.52 3.09 -1.76
N ILE A 88 12.35 2.10 -2.15
CA ILE A 88 12.61 1.79 -3.56
C ILE A 88 11.31 1.38 -4.27
N TYR A 89 10.48 0.56 -3.64
CA TYR A 89 9.18 0.14 -4.17
C TYR A 89 8.27 1.34 -4.46
N GLU A 90 8.07 2.23 -3.48
CA GLU A 90 7.19 3.40 -3.62
C GLU A 90 7.73 4.38 -4.67
N ASP A 91 9.05 4.60 -4.74
CA ASP A 91 9.68 5.51 -5.71
C ASP A 91 9.52 5.02 -7.15
N THR A 92 9.82 3.74 -7.36
CA THR A 92 9.68 3.11 -8.68
C THR A 92 8.22 3.00 -9.08
N ARG A 93 7.30 2.75 -8.14
CA ARG A 93 5.86 2.81 -8.39
C ARG A 93 5.45 4.21 -8.85
N ALA A 94 5.88 5.25 -8.14
CA ALA A 94 5.54 6.63 -8.48
C ALA A 94 6.07 7.03 -9.88
N ILE A 95 7.30 6.64 -10.21
CA ILE A 95 7.90 6.87 -11.54
C ILE A 95 7.12 6.11 -12.63
N SER A 96 6.78 4.84 -12.41
CA SER A 96 5.99 4.03 -13.35
C SER A 96 4.61 4.65 -13.63
N GLU A 97 3.97 5.20 -12.60
CA GLU A 97 2.70 5.90 -12.72
C GLU A 97 2.83 7.24 -13.45
N GLY A 98 3.87 8.02 -13.16
CA GLY A 98 4.20 9.23 -13.92
C GLY A 98 4.41 8.95 -15.42
N LEU A 99 5.16 7.89 -15.74
CA LEU A 99 5.38 7.46 -17.13
C LEU A 99 4.09 7.01 -17.82
N ARG A 100 3.17 6.36 -17.10
CA ARG A 100 1.87 5.96 -17.65
C ARG A 100 1.06 7.18 -18.11
N VAL A 101 0.96 8.20 -17.25
CA VAL A 101 0.26 9.45 -17.58
C VAL A 101 0.94 10.14 -18.75
N GLN A 102 2.28 10.18 -18.80
CA GLN A 102 2.90 10.80 -19.95
C GLN A 102 2.69 10.01 -21.24
N ILE A 103 2.79 8.68 -21.25
CA ILE A 103 2.49 7.90 -22.45
C ILE A 103 1.10 8.26 -22.98
N ALA A 104 0.10 8.39 -22.10
CA ALA A 104 -1.23 8.83 -22.48
C ALA A 104 -1.26 10.27 -23.02
N TRP A 105 -0.58 11.22 -22.37
CA TRP A 105 -0.48 12.61 -22.83
C TRP A 105 0.23 12.74 -24.19
N ASN A 106 1.28 11.97 -24.44
CA ASN A 106 1.99 11.98 -25.72
C ASN A 106 1.11 11.43 -26.86
N ILE A 107 0.31 10.38 -26.60
CA ILE A 107 -0.66 9.85 -27.59
C ILE A 107 -1.80 10.87 -27.83
N ALA A 108 -2.18 11.62 -26.79
CA ALA A 108 -3.20 12.68 -26.86
C ALA A 108 -2.69 14.02 -27.45
N LYS A 109 -1.40 14.16 -27.76
CA LYS A 109 -0.72 15.43 -28.14
C LYS A 109 -0.78 16.54 -27.07
N ILE A 110 -0.76 16.15 -25.80
CA ILE A 110 -0.63 17.08 -24.68
C ILE A 110 0.86 17.29 -24.43
N ASN A 111 1.39 18.40 -24.93
CA ASN A 111 2.81 18.76 -24.86
C ASN A 111 3.17 19.38 -23.50
N GLN A 112 2.96 18.64 -22.41
CA GLN A 112 3.28 19.06 -21.05
C GLN A 112 4.06 17.97 -20.31
N SER A 113 5.01 18.35 -19.46
CA SER A 113 5.73 17.38 -18.62
C SER A 113 4.84 16.97 -17.47
N VAL A 114 4.72 15.67 -17.23
CA VAL A 114 4.15 15.15 -15.99
C VAL A 114 4.94 15.62 -14.76
N ALA A 115 6.24 15.88 -14.89
CA ALA A 115 7.10 16.31 -13.79
C ALA A 115 6.72 17.70 -13.23
N MET A 116 6.01 18.54 -14.00
CA MET A 116 5.53 19.84 -13.52
C MET A 116 4.35 19.72 -12.55
N ASN A 117 3.63 18.59 -12.57
CA ASN A 117 2.42 18.39 -11.76
C ASN A 117 2.70 17.66 -10.42
N TYR A 118 3.95 17.29 -10.15
CA TYR A 118 4.39 16.91 -8.81
C TYR A 118 4.61 18.18 -7.98
N LEU A 119 3.73 18.43 -7.00
CA LEU A 119 3.70 19.65 -6.19
C LEU A 119 5.04 19.94 -5.50
N SER A 120 5.44 21.21 -5.50
CA SER A 120 6.73 21.67 -4.97
C SER A 120 6.78 21.87 -3.44
N ARG A 121 5.66 21.69 -2.73
CA ARG A 121 5.58 22.01 -1.28
C ARG A 121 6.34 21.02 -0.37
N GLN A 122 6.77 19.86 -0.88
CA GLN A 122 7.57 18.89 -0.13
C GLN A 122 8.84 18.52 -0.92
N LYS A 123 9.74 19.51 -1.03
CA LYS A 123 10.88 19.52 -1.96
C LYS A 123 11.71 18.23 -1.90
N ASP A 124 12.19 17.81 -0.74
CA ASP A 124 13.25 16.79 -0.69
C ASP A 124 12.75 15.39 -1.03
N GLU A 125 11.52 15.07 -0.66
CA GLU A 125 10.97 13.72 -0.83
C GLU A 125 10.68 13.39 -2.31
N LEU A 126 10.08 14.32 -3.05
CA LEU A 126 9.67 14.07 -4.44
C LEU A 126 10.71 14.53 -5.48
N ASN A 127 11.78 15.22 -5.06
CA ASN A 127 12.80 15.75 -5.96
C ASN A 127 13.45 14.67 -6.83
N TRP A 128 13.76 13.50 -6.27
CA TRP A 128 14.32 12.38 -7.04
C TRP A 128 13.36 11.88 -8.12
N ILE A 129 12.08 11.69 -7.78
CA ILE A 129 11.04 11.24 -8.71
C ILE A 129 10.87 12.28 -9.83
N ARG A 130 10.78 13.56 -9.47
CA ARG A 130 10.64 14.66 -10.43
C ARG A 130 11.84 14.76 -11.36
N SER A 131 13.06 14.66 -10.81
CA SER A 131 14.30 14.72 -11.58
C SER A 131 14.45 13.51 -12.51
N SER A 132 14.07 12.32 -12.05
CA SER A 132 14.01 11.11 -12.88
C SER A 132 13.04 11.30 -14.05
N LEU A 133 11.83 11.81 -13.78
CA LEU A 133 10.85 12.10 -14.83
C LEU A 133 11.31 13.24 -15.76
N ARG A 134 12.12 14.20 -15.32
CA ARG A 134 12.70 15.22 -16.22
C ARG A 134 13.82 14.66 -17.08
N ALA A 135 14.74 13.90 -16.48
CA ALA A 135 15.91 13.33 -17.14
C ALA A 135 15.56 12.36 -18.26
N LEU A 136 14.40 11.70 -18.17
CA LEU A 136 13.87 10.85 -19.23
C LEU A 136 13.38 11.63 -20.47
N ASN A 137 13.62 12.96 -20.52
CA ASN A 137 13.24 13.86 -21.62
C ASN A 137 11.83 13.54 -22.11
N ILE A 138 10.89 13.53 -21.17
CA ILE A 138 9.53 13.08 -21.38
C ILE A 138 8.71 14.16 -22.13
N PHE A 139 9.23 14.62 -23.26
CA PHE A 139 8.55 15.41 -24.25
C PHE A 139 9.02 14.88 -25.59
N SER A 140 8.30 13.89 -26.13
CA SER A 140 8.40 13.61 -27.54
C SER A 140 7.55 14.66 -28.25
N LEU A 141 8.19 15.63 -28.91
CA LEU A 141 7.52 16.38 -29.98
C LEU A 141 7.07 15.32 -31.00
N ASN A 142 5.77 15.01 -30.99
CA ASN A 142 5.25 13.86 -31.70
C ASN A 142 4.59 14.31 -33.01
N ASP A 143 5.19 13.91 -34.13
CA ASP A 143 4.58 14.06 -35.47
C ASP A 143 3.49 12.99 -35.72
N SER A 144 3.30 12.03 -34.81
CA SER A 144 2.27 10.98 -34.96
C SER A 144 0.84 11.55 -34.94
N ILE A 145 -0.11 10.87 -35.58
CA ILE A 145 -1.54 11.23 -35.52
C ILE A 145 -2.06 11.03 -34.10
N ARG A 146 -2.92 11.95 -33.63
CA ARG A 146 -3.61 11.86 -32.33
C ARG A 146 -4.52 10.64 -32.33
N ASP A 147 -4.41 9.79 -31.32
CA ASP A 147 -5.19 8.55 -31.23
C ASP A 147 -5.92 8.46 -29.88
N LEU A 148 -7.12 9.05 -29.85
CA LEU A 148 -7.95 9.10 -28.64
C LEU A 148 -8.50 7.73 -28.24
N GLU A 149 -8.77 6.86 -29.21
CA GLU A 149 -9.26 5.51 -28.96
C GLU A 149 -8.21 4.70 -28.20
N LYS A 150 -6.94 4.82 -28.61
CA LYS A 150 -5.82 4.20 -27.91
C LYS A 150 -5.63 4.75 -26.51
N VAL A 151 -5.79 6.06 -26.28
CA VAL A 151 -5.76 6.62 -24.92
C VAL A 151 -6.89 6.05 -24.08
N ASN A 152 -8.11 5.95 -24.63
CA ASN A 152 -9.24 5.37 -23.92
C ASN A 152 -8.95 3.91 -23.54
N ASN A 153 -8.56 3.09 -24.50
CA ASN A 153 -8.36 1.65 -24.29
C ASN A 153 -7.15 1.35 -23.38
N TYR A 154 -6.00 1.97 -23.62
CA TYR A 154 -4.76 1.71 -22.87
C TYR A 154 -4.75 2.33 -21.48
N TRP A 155 -5.32 3.53 -21.31
CA TRP A 155 -5.23 4.24 -20.05
C TRP A 155 -6.54 4.21 -19.28
N ILE A 156 -7.64 4.69 -19.86
CA ILE A 156 -8.88 4.93 -19.13
C ILE A 156 -9.57 3.61 -18.76
N GLU A 157 -9.83 2.73 -19.73
CA GLU A 157 -10.49 1.44 -19.48
C GLU A 157 -9.68 0.54 -18.55
N GLU A 158 -8.36 0.44 -18.79
CA GLU A 158 -7.46 -0.32 -17.91
C GLU A 158 -7.49 0.21 -16.47
N GLN A 159 -7.53 1.53 -16.26
CA GLN A 159 -7.64 2.11 -14.92
C GLN A 159 -8.99 1.85 -14.27
N ILE A 160 -10.09 2.02 -15.00
CA ILE A 160 -11.44 1.72 -14.49
C ILE A 160 -11.51 0.26 -14.05
N MET A 161 -11.02 -0.67 -14.88
CA MET A 161 -10.99 -2.10 -14.56
C MET A 161 -10.08 -2.37 -13.35
N TYR A 162 -8.88 -1.77 -13.30
CA TYR A 162 -7.93 -1.94 -12.19
C TYR A 162 -8.53 -1.47 -10.86
N PHE A 163 -9.10 -0.27 -10.80
CA PHE A 163 -9.68 0.27 -9.57
C PHE A 163 -10.91 -0.51 -9.14
N THR A 164 -11.79 -0.88 -10.08
CA THR A 164 -12.98 -1.71 -9.77
C THR A 164 -12.57 -3.05 -9.16
N LYS A 165 -11.59 -3.73 -9.77
CA LYS A 165 -11.04 -5.00 -9.25
C LYS A 165 -10.38 -4.82 -7.88
N SER A 166 -9.65 -3.72 -7.69
CA SER A 166 -8.95 -3.41 -6.44
C SER A 166 -9.93 -3.13 -5.31
N ILE A 167 -10.97 -2.33 -5.54
CA ILE A 167 -12.06 -2.07 -4.58
C ILE A 167 -12.68 -3.39 -4.15
N ASN A 168 -13.15 -4.21 -5.10
CA ASN A 168 -13.78 -5.50 -4.76
C ASN A 168 -12.86 -6.42 -3.95
N LYS A 169 -11.56 -6.46 -4.30
CA LYS A 169 -10.57 -7.24 -3.56
C LYS A 169 -10.41 -6.73 -2.12
N TYR A 170 -10.18 -5.44 -1.93
CA TYR A 170 -9.93 -4.87 -0.60
C TYR A 170 -11.20 -4.82 0.26
N SER A 171 -12.38 -4.58 -0.33
CA SER A 171 -13.66 -4.65 0.37
C SER A 171 -13.92 -6.06 0.93
N LYS A 172 -13.61 -7.12 0.17
CA LYS A 172 -13.73 -8.51 0.65
C LYS A 172 -12.73 -8.82 1.78
N ILE A 173 -11.50 -8.31 1.69
CA ILE A 173 -10.49 -8.49 2.75
C ILE A 173 -10.93 -7.74 4.00
N TYR A 174 -11.40 -6.49 3.85
CA TYR A 174 -11.86 -5.65 4.94
C TYR A 174 -13.08 -6.26 5.65
N SER A 175 -14.11 -6.66 4.90
CA SER A 175 -15.31 -7.29 5.48
C SER A 175 -14.95 -8.56 6.25
N LYS A 176 -14.13 -9.44 5.65
CA LYS A 176 -13.67 -10.66 6.34
C LYS A 176 -12.90 -10.34 7.63
N SER A 177 -12.07 -9.30 7.62
CA SER A 177 -11.34 -8.86 8.81
C SER A 177 -12.28 -8.32 9.90
N VAL A 178 -13.31 -7.55 9.52
CA VAL A 178 -14.35 -7.06 10.44
C VAL A 178 -15.11 -8.23 11.04
N ASP A 179 -15.60 -9.14 10.20
CA ASP A 179 -16.40 -10.30 10.62
C ASP A 179 -15.61 -11.19 11.57
N THR A 180 -14.34 -11.46 11.26
CA THR A 180 -13.45 -12.24 12.13
C THR A 180 -13.27 -11.58 13.50
N THR A 181 -13.08 -10.25 13.52
CA THR A 181 -12.91 -9.50 14.78
C THR A 181 -14.20 -9.52 15.61
N ASN A 182 -15.36 -9.36 14.96
CA ASN A 182 -16.66 -9.41 15.62
C ASN A 182 -16.97 -10.81 16.15
N MET A 183 -16.67 -11.87 15.40
CA MET A 183 -16.82 -13.26 15.87
C MET A 183 -15.96 -13.51 17.10
N LEU A 184 -14.68 -13.12 17.08
CA LEU A 184 -13.79 -13.23 18.24
C LEU A 184 -14.34 -12.47 19.46
N PHE A 185 -14.93 -11.29 19.25
CA PHE A 185 -15.55 -10.52 20.32
C PHE A 185 -16.74 -11.25 20.94
N VAL A 186 -17.68 -11.74 20.11
CA VAL A 186 -18.85 -12.48 20.61
C VAL A 186 -18.41 -13.76 21.33
N THR A 187 -17.50 -14.54 20.74
CA THR A 187 -16.97 -15.75 21.38
C THR A 187 -16.32 -15.46 22.72
N PHE A 188 -15.54 -14.37 22.82
CA PHE A 188 -14.93 -13.97 24.08
C PHE A 188 -15.96 -13.58 25.13
N VAL A 189 -16.93 -12.74 24.77
CA VAL A 189 -17.99 -12.31 25.70
C VAL A 189 -18.77 -13.53 26.20
N SER A 190 -19.13 -14.46 25.32
CA SER A 190 -19.80 -15.70 25.71
C SER A 190 -18.95 -16.55 26.65
N LEU A 191 -17.66 -16.75 26.35
CA LEU A 191 -16.75 -17.50 27.21
C LEU A 191 -16.55 -16.84 28.58
N TYR A 192 -16.48 -15.51 28.62
CA TYR A 192 -16.38 -14.75 29.86
C TYR A 192 -17.61 -14.96 30.75
N PHE A 193 -18.82 -14.78 30.21
CA PHE A 193 -20.05 -15.02 30.98
C PHE A 193 -20.16 -16.46 31.47
N SER A 194 -19.82 -17.45 30.63
CA SER A 194 -19.80 -18.86 31.04
C SER A 194 -18.79 -19.12 32.16
N PHE A 195 -17.60 -18.52 32.09
CA PHE A 195 -16.57 -18.66 33.11
C PHE A 195 -16.96 -17.98 34.43
N SER A 196 -17.52 -16.76 34.38
CA SER A 196 -17.98 -16.05 35.59
C SER A 196 -19.13 -16.78 36.32
N ILE A 197 -20.03 -17.43 35.59
CA ILE A 197 -21.08 -18.28 36.21
C ILE A 197 -20.45 -19.50 36.91
N PHE A 198 -19.42 -20.10 36.31
CA PHE A 198 -18.71 -21.24 36.88
C PHE A 198 -17.91 -20.85 38.14
N THR A 199 -17.19 -19.73 38.12
CA THR A 199 -16.41 -19.26 39.28
C THR A 199 -17.30 -18.78 40.43
N TYR A 200 -18.51 -18.27 40.16
CA TYR A 200 -19.48 -17.97 41.22
C TYR A 200 -19.89 -19.22 42.02
N GLN A 201 -19.84 -20.41 41.42
CA GLN A 201 -20.13 -21.68 42.10
C GLN A 201 -18.92 -22.28 42.81
N VAL A 202 -17.71 -21.84 42.46
CA VAL A 202 -16.44 -22.38 42.98
C VAL A 202 -15.73 -21.25 43.71
N ASP A 203 -15.99 -21.14 45.00
CA ASP A 203 -15.24 -20.22 45.87
C ASP A 203 -13.74 -20.47 45.69
N ASN A 204 -12.99 -19.40 45.40
CA ASN A 204 -11.51 -19.30 45.45
C ASN A 204 -10.69 -19.42 44.13
N LEU A 205 -11.08 -18.74 43.03
CA LEU A 205 -10.33 -18.70 41.75
C LEU A 205 -9.81 -17.29 41.32
N GLY A 206 -9.60 -16.38 42.26
CA GLY A 206 -9.49 -14.93 41.99
C GLY A 206 -8.37 -14.46 41.03
N ASP A 207 -7.22 -15.14 40.96
CA ASP A 207 -6.13 -14.71 40.06
C ASP A 207 -6.22 -15.31 38.65
N ILE A 208 -6.92 -16.44 38.48
CA ILE A 208 -7.14 -17.06 37.18
C ILE A 208 -8.15 -16.23 36.36
N GLU A 209 -9.13 -15.62 37.02
CA GLU A 209 -10.13 -14.74 36.39
C GLU A 209 -9.50 -13.52 35.69
N LYS A 210 -8.46 -12.93 36.28
CA LYS A 210 -7.75 -11.78 35.70
C LYS A 210 -6.99 -12.16 34.42
N ILE A 211 -6.37 -13.34 34.39
CA ILE A 211 -5.65 -13.85 33.20
C ILE A 211 -6.65 -14.17 32.09
N TYR A 212 -7.80 -14.76 32.45
CA TYR A 212 -8.88 -15.09 31.53
C TYR A 212 -9.51 -13.85 30.88
N LEU A 213 -9.57 -12.73 31.61
CA LEU A 213 -9.96 -11.43 31.09
C LEU A 213 -8.87 -10.78 30.23
N ALA A 214 -7.62 -10.79 30.70
CA ALA A 214 -6.53 -10.05 30.06
C ALA A 214 -6.16 -10.59 28.67
N ILE A 215 -6.07 -11.91 28.49
CA ILE A 215 -5.60 -12.50 27.23
C ILE A 215 -6.53 -12.15 26.05
N PRO A 216 -7.85 -12.31 26.13
CA PRO A 216 -8.71 -12.03 24.99
C PRO A 216 -8.90 -10.53 24.76
N LEU A 217 -8.87 -9.69 25.80
CA LEU A 217 -8.84 -8.23 25.65
C LEU A 217 -7.60 -7.78 24.86
N ILE A 218 -6.43 -8.36 25.15
CA ILE A 218 -5.20 -8.10 24.39
C ILE A 218 -5.34 -8.58 22.94
N LEU A 219 -5.91 -9.77 22.71
CA LEU A 219 -6.13 -10.28 21.35
C LEU A 219 -7.10 -9.41 20.56
N LEU A 220 -8.22 -9.00 21.16
CA LEU A 220 -9.18 -8.08 20.56
C LEU A 220 -8.56 -6.72 20.25
N ALA A 221 -7.81 -6.16 21.20
CA ALA A 221 -7.08 -4.91 21.00
C ALA A 221 -6.07 -5.05 19.86
N PHE A 222 -5.36 -6.16 19.76
CA PHE A 222 -4.41 -6.45 18.68
C PHE A 222 -5.11 -6.51 17.32
N PHE A 223 -6.19 -7.28 17.16
CA PHE A 223 -6.92 -7.38 15.89
C PHE A 223 -7.57 -6.05 15.49
N LYS A 224 -8.14 -5.32 16.45
CA LYS A 224 -8.73 -4.00 16.19
C LYS A 224 -7.67 -2.98 15.80
N SER A 225 -6.53 -2.99 16.49
CA SER A 225 -5.35 -2.18 16.18
C SER A 225 -4.85 -2.50 14.78
N LYS A 226 -4.67 -3.78 14.44
CA LYS A 226 -4.29 -4.21 13.09
C LYS A 226 -5.25 -3.68 12.02
N GLN A 227 -6.55 -3.77 12.23
CA GLN A 227 -7.55 -3.24 11.30
C GLN A 227 -7.38 -1.72 11.06
N LEU A 228 -7.12 -0.96 12.13
CA LEU A 228 -6.87 0.48 12.06
C LEU A 228 -5.57 0.81 11.32
N PHE A 229 -4.52 0.02 11.54
CA PHE A 229 -3.21 0.21 10.92
C PHE A 229 -3.18 -0.19 9.43
N ASP A 230 -3.85 -1.31 9.09
CA ASP A 230 -4.01 -1.78 7.71
C ASP A 230 -4.74 -0.73 6.87
N GLY A 231 -5.72 -0.02 7.44
CA GLY A 231 -6.36 1.14 6.81
C GLY A 231 -7.04 0.82 5.48
N TYR A 232 -7.60 -0.38 5.35
CA TYR A 232 -8.28 -0.81 4.12
C TYR A 232 -9.46 0.08 3.77
N ASP A 233 -10.17 0.63 4.76
CA ASP A 233 -11.22 1.63 4.59
C ASP A 233 -10.72 2.86 3.82
N LYS A 234 -9.56 3.39 4.21
CA LYS A 234 -8.91 4.54 3.55
C LYS A 234 -8.44 4.17 2.14
N ILE A 235 -7.89 2.97 1.96
CA ILE A 235 -7.44 2.48 0.65
C ILE A 235 -8.62 2.33 -0.31
N ILE A 236 -9.73 1.73 0.14
CA ILE A 236 -10.95 1.54 -0.65
C ILE A 236 -11.52 2.90 -1.05
N LYS A 237 -11.73 3.79 -0.07
CA LYS A 237 -12.28 5.13 -0.30
C LYS A 237 -11.48 5.90 -1.33
N GLN A 238 -10.16 5.75 -1.31
CA GLN A 238 -9.35 6.39 -2.33
C GLN A 238 -9.56 5.79 -3.71
N TYR A 239 -9.49 4.45 -3.84
CA TYR A 239 -9.72 3.85 -5.15
C TYR A 239 -11.10 4.20 -5.72
N GLU A 240 -12.10 4.41 -4.87
CA GLU A 240 -13.41 4.95 -5.27
C GLU A 240 -13.30 6.38 -5.82
N ILE A 241 -12.55 7.27 -5.16
CA ILE A 241 -12.30 8.63 -5.66
C ILE A 241 -11.57 8.59 -7.01
N SER A 242 -10.50 7.81 -7.15
CA SER A 242 -9.80 7.68 -8.43
C SER A 242 -10.73 7.12 -9.51
N LEU A 243 -11.49 6.05 -9.19
CA LEU A 243 -12.42 5.42 -10.11
C LEU A 243 -13.48 6.40 -10.60
N ASP A 244 -14.03 7.22 -9.71
CA ASP A 244 -15.00 8.25 -10.05
C ASP A 244 -14.42 9.27 -11.04
N SER A 245 -13.20 9.76 -10.80
CA SER A 245 -12.53 10.69 -11.71
C SER A 245 -12.27 10.09 -13.10
N PHE A 246 -11.86 8.81 -13.18
CA PHE A 246 -11.71 8.11 -14.46
C PHE A 246 -13.06 7.87 -15.18
N LYS A 247 -14.12 7.50 -14.45
CA LYS A 247 -15.47 7.32 -15.02
C LYS A 247 -16.03 8.63 -15.55
N ARG A 248 -15.92 9.73 -14.79
CA ARG A 248 -16.32 11.08 -15.22
C ARG A 248 -15.58 11.52 -16.47
N ALA A 249 -14.26 11.30 -16.51
CA ALA A 249 -13.47 11.62 -17.70
C ALA A 249 -13.92 10.81 -18.92
N LYS A 250 -14.20 9.50 -18.76
CA LYS A 250 -14.73 8.65 -19.83
C LYS A 250 -16.07 9.19 -20.38
N GLU A 251 -16.98 9.59 -19.50
CA GLU A 251 -18.27 10.20 -19.89
C GLU A 251 -18.09 11.55 -20.59
N LEU A 252 -17.16 12.39 -20.14
CA LEU A 252 -16.88 13.67 -20.77
C LEU A 252 -16.23 13.50 -22.17
N LEU A 253 -15.45 12.44 -22.37
CA LEU A 253 -14.81 12.16 -23.66
C LEU A 253 -15.78 11.64 -24.73
N SER A 254 -16.94 11.09 -24.32
CA SER A 254 -17.99 10.68 -25.27
C SER A 254 -18.83 11.86 -25.78
N LYS A 255 -18.81 13.01 -25.09
CA LYS A 255 -19.55 14.22 -25.48
C LYS A 255 -18.83 14.94 -26.63
N GLU A 256 -19.58 15.29 -27.68
CA GLU A 256 -19.01 15.92 -28.89
C GLU A 256 -18.49 17.34 -28.65
N LYS A 257 -19.19 18.14 -27.84
CA LYS A 257 -18.87 19.56 -27.60
C LYS A 257 -17.77 19.79 -26.56
N THR A 258 -17.16 18.74 -26.04
CA THR A 258 -16.18 18.85 -24.95
C THR A 258 -14.76 18.93 -25.49
N ASP A 259 -13.94 19.82 -24.92
CA ASP A 259 -12.51 19.83 -25.19
C ASP A 259 -11.86 18.58 -24.58
N LYS A 260 -11.70 17.55 -25.40
CA LYS A 260 -11.12 16.26 -25.02
C LYS A 260 -9.68 16.39 -24.51
N ASN A 261 -8.90 17.37 -24.98
CA ASN A 261 -7.53 17.56 -24.50
C ASN A 261 -7.53 18.13 -23.09
N GLU A 262 -8.40 19.09 -22.81
CA GLU A 262 -8.52 19.65 -21.47
C GLU A 262 -9.02 18.61 -20.46
N VAL A 263 -9.95 17.73 -20.85
CA VAL A 263 -10.38 16.60 -20.02
C VAL A 263 -9.23 15.64 -19.69
N LEU A 264 -8.47 15.20 -20.71
CA LEU A 264 -7.33 14.29 -20.52
C LEU A 264 -6.18 14.93 -19.72
N LYS A 265 -5.98 16.23 -19.90
CA LYS A 265 -5.02 17.02 -19.13
C LYS A 265 -5.43 17.07 -17.66
N LYS A 266 -6.67 17.47 -17.35
CA LYS A 266 -7.18 17.51 -15.97
C LYS A 266 -7.14 16.15 -15.29
N LEU A 267 -7.58 15.09 -15.99
CA LEU A 267 -7.50 13.72 -15.49
C LEU A 267 -6.05 13.32 -15.15
N GLY A 268 -5.10 13.67 -16.02
CA GLY A 268 -3.69 13.38 -15.78
C GLY A 268 -3.14 14.17 -14.59
N GLN A 269 -3.50 15.44 -14.45
CA GLN A 269 -3.11 16.26 -13.30
C GLN A 269 -3.64 15.69 -11.99
N GLU A 270 -4.91 15.28 -11.97
CA GLU A 270 -5.54 14.66 -10.81
C GLU A 270 -4.87 13.32 -10.45
N ALA A 271 -4.61 12.46 -11.44
CA ALA A 271 -3.93 11.19 -11.23
C ALA A 271 -2.50 11.37 -10.70
N LEU A 272 -1.76 12.39 -11.19
CA LEU A 272 -0.41 12.71 -10.71
C LEU A 272 -0.42 13.32 -9.32
N PHE A 273 -1.37 14.20 -9.03
CA PHE A 273 -1.57 14.78 -7.71
C PHE A 273 -1.85 13.66 -6.70
N GLU A 274 -2.80 12.78 -7.00
CA GLU A 274 -3.13 11.63 -6.17
C GLU A 274 -1.90 10.73 -5.95
N ASN A 275 -1.18 10.36 -7.02
CA ASN A 275 0.02 9.53 -6.91
C ASN A 275 1.10 10.17 -6.03
N SER A 276 1.31 11.48 -6.16
CA SER A 276 2.25 12.22 -5.33
C SER A 276 1.82 12.23 -3.85
N PHE A 277 0.53 12.44 -3.59
CA PHE A 277 -0.04 12.40 -2.25
C PHE A 277 0.11 11.01 -1.61
N TRP A 278 -0.13 9.93 -2.35
CA TRP A 278 0.09 8.56 -1.87
C TRP A 278 1.54 8.28 -1.48
N THR A 279 2.46 8.74 -2.31
CA THR A 279 3.90 8.54 -2.08
C THR A 279 4.32 9.24 -0.79
N ILE A 280 3.88 10.49 -0.60
CA ILE A 280 4.11 11.28 0.61
C ILE A 280 3.49 10.61 1.83
N LEU A 281 2.19 10.31 1.80
CA LEU A 281 1.48 9.78 2.96
C LEU A 281 2.08 8.46 3.46
N ARG A 282 2.56 7.61 2.55
CA ARG A 282 3.22 6.35 2.90
C ARG A 282 4.63 6.52 3.45
N ARG A 283 5.31 7.61 3.10
CA ARG A 283 6.59 7.99 3.67
C ARG A 283 6.45 8.68 5.02
N GLU A 284 5.50 9.61 5.16
CA GLU A 284 5.17 10.27 6.44
C GLU A 284 4.68 9.28 7.51
N LYS A 285 3.94 8.22 7.11
CA LYS A 285 3.60 7.10 8.00
C LYS A 285 4.85 6.41 8.62
N ASN A 286 6.05 6.60 8.07
CA ASN A 286 7.30 6.09 8.66
C ASN A 286 7.90 7.00 9.73
N TYR A 287 7.47 8.27 9.83
CA TYR A 287 8.07 9.27 10.73
C TYR A 287 7.23 9.57 11.96
N LYS A 288 5.93 9.24 11.96
CA LYS A 288 5.07 9.35 13.14
C LYS A 288 5.13 8.09 14.00
N THR A 289 6.28 7.82 14.62
CA THR A 289 6.25 7.28 15.98
C THR A 289 5.78 8.41 16.90
N PRO A 290 4.96 8.15 17.95
CA PRO A 290 4.69 9.18 18.94
C PRO A 290 6.04 9.68 19.45
N SER A 291 6.31 10.97 19.36
CA SER A 291 7.28 11.58 20.24
C SER A 291 6.81 11.25 21.65
N LEU A 292 7.58 10.43 22.36
CA LEU A 292 7.49 10.30 23.81
C LEU A 292 7.53 11.68 24.44
#